data_AF-A0A957IY26-F1
#
_entry.id   AF-A0A957IY26-F1
#
_cell.length_a   1.000
_cell.length_b   1.000
_cell.length_c   1.000
_cell.angle_alpha   90.00
_cell.angle_beta   90.00
_cell.angle_gamma   90.00
#
_symmetry.space_group_name_H-M   'P 1'
#
loop_
_entity.id
_entity.type
_entity.pdbx_description
1 polymer ?
#
loop_
_entity_poly.entity_id
_entity_poly.type
_entity_poly.pdbx_seq_one_letter_code
_entity_poly.pdbx_strand_id
1 'polypeptide(L)'
;MIPAHTAQTDSAPLVPNKRVNYAFGMVMGVDDFRQEQAHFEWKHDLSNRLLHGYGTVCGLQVTQRPVPATADVEILVSSGYAVSPFGRWLWVEQDQCARLNEWVQRHQAELPGFSAPGQYRVYVTLCAQECATDLVPIAGQACASEEDTQAASRILETFHAALSWTPPDQLAETAVRAFGHLLSLVTILDDAGSPPGPDDAAYLLDQVRSLPAASPPFDDSPIQLYESTACDTIRQALTIWITEVCPRLEPAGADCLLLACVQFDVDAAGAVLPGSVTLDDCERPVLVPDRLKQELFCLLGHGGGTTLVGSAGVTGPTGPTGPTGPTGPTGPTGPTAPTCPTGPAATARTGPSR
;
A
#
# COMPACT_ATOMS: atom_id res chain seq x y z
N MET A 1 -14.16 22.20 -23.91
CA MET A 1 -13.42 21.07 -23.34
C MET A 1 -13.58 19.93 -24.33
N ILE A 2 -12.64 19.83 -25.28
CA ILE A 2 -12.71 18.86 -26.38
C ILE A 2 -12.03 17.58 -25.87
N PRO A 3 -12.65 16.40 -25.97
CA PRO A 3 -12.04 15.17 -25.52
C PRO A 3 -10.84 14.85 -26.42
N ALA A 4 -9.70 14.51 -25.82
CA ALA A 4 -8.56 13.98 -26.53
C ALA A 4 -8.99 12.66 -27.18
N HIS A 5 -9.16 12.67 -28.50
CA HIS A 5 -9.30 11.44 -29.27
C HIS A 5 -7.96 10.70 -29.20
N THR A 6 -7.92 9.64 -28.40
CA THR A 6 -6.90 8.60 -28.50
C THR A 6 -6.98 8.00 -29.91
N ALA A 7 -5.96 8.29 -30.73
CA ALA A 7 -5.75 7.60 -31.99
C ALA A 7 -5.40 6.12 -31.69
N GLN A 8 -6.44 5.32 -31.51
CA GLN A 8 -6.34 3.88 -31.32
C GLN A 8 -5.90 3.28 -32.67
N THR A 9 -4.60 3.01 -32.80
CA THR A 9 -4.11 2.19 -33.90
C THR A 9 -4.58 0.77 -33.67
N ASP A 10 -5.38 0.28 -34.61
CA ASP A 10 -6.11 -0.99 -34.60
C ASP A 10 -5.15 -2.19 -34.77
N SER A 11 -4.23 -2.36 -33.81
CA SER A 11 -3.37 -3.54 -33.69
C SER A 11 -4.07 -4.57 -32.81
N ALA A 12 -4.13 -5.83 -33.27
CA ALA A 12 -4.61 -6.95 -32.46
C ALA A 12 -3.94 -6.95 -31.07
N PRO A 13 -4.66 -7.33 -30.00
CA PRO A 13 -4.09 -7.33 -28.65
C PRO A 13 -2.81 -8.16 -28.60
N LEU A 14 -1.74 -7.55 -28.07
CA LEU A 14 -0.43 -8.20 -27.95
C LEU A 14 -0.52 -9.37 -26.99
N VAL A 15 0.21 -10.44 -27.28
CA VAL A 15 0.22 -11.64 -26.44
C VAL A 15 1.41 -11.55 -25.48
N PRO A 16 1.21 -11.39 -24.16
CA PRO A 16 2.33 -11.07 -23.26
C PRO A 16 3.36 -12.20 -23.08
N ASN A 17 2.95 -13.46 -23.21
CA ASN A 17 3.86 -14.61 -23.16
C ASN A 17 4.59 -14.90 -24.50
N LYS A 18 4.47 -13.99 -25.47
CA LYS A 18 5.12 -14.05 -26.78
C LYS A 18 6.22 -12.97 -26.84
N ARG A 19 7.35 -13.29 -27.46
CA ARG A 19 8.44 -12.34 -27.72
C ARG A 19 8.81 -12.33 -29.19
N VAL A 20 9.50 -11.28 -29.64
CA VAL A 20 9.99 -11.22 -31.02
C VAL A 20 11.17 -12.16 -31.19
N ASN A 21 11.17 -12.92 -32.30
CA ASN A 21 12.31 -13.73 -32.69
C ASN A 21 13.09 -13.00 -33.79
N TYR A 22 14.13 -12.27 -33.40
CA TYR A 22 14.96 -11.50 -34.32
C TYR A 22 15.73 -12.40 -35.28
N ALA A 23 15.53 -12.21 -36.58
CA ALA A 23 16.25 -12.90 -37.64
C ALA A 23 16.99 -11.93 -38.55
N PHE A 24 18.16 -12.34 -39.06
CA PHE A 24 18.90 -11.52 -40.01
C PHE A 24 18.06 -11.26 -41.28
N GLY A 25 17.95 -9.99 -41.66
CA GLY A 25 17.13 -9.56 -42.79
C GLY A 25 15.63 -9.36 -42.49
N MET A 26 15.19 -9.57 -41.25
CA MET A 26 13.81 -9.26 -40.84
C MET A 26 13.56 -7.74 -40.84
N VAL A 27 12.46 -7.31 -41.44
CA VAL A 27 11.97 -5.93 -41.36
C VAL A 27 11.18 -5.78 -40.06
N MET A 28 11.54 -4.77 -39.27
CA MET A 28 10.94 -4.50 -37.96
C MET A 28 9.92 -3.36 -38.05
N GLY A 29 8.72 -3.60 -37.54
CA GLY A 29 7.66 -2.60 -37.41
C GLY A 29 7.43 -2.17 -35.96
N VAL A 30 6.56 -1.18 -35.77
CA VAL A 30 6.17 -0.69 -34.45
C VAL A 30 5.57 -1.82 -33.60
N ASP A 31 4.80 -2.71 -34.21
CA ASP A 31 4.17 -3.84 -33.51
C ASP A 31 5.20 -4.83 -32.96
N ASP A 32 6.34 -5.02 -33.63
CA ASP A 32 7.41 -5.88 -33.11
C ASP A 32 8.03 -5.27 -31.84
N PHE A 33 8.33 -3.97 -31.85
CA PHE A 33 8.86 -3.30 -30.66
C PHE A 33 7.86 -3.28 -29.50
N ARG A 34 6.59 -3.03 -29.80
CA ARG A 34 5.51 -3.10 -28.79
C ARG A 34 5.37 -4.52 -28.23
N GLN A 35 5.42 -5.54 -29.08
CA GLN A 35 5.35 -6.94 -28.67
C GLN A 35 6.53 -7.33 -27.76
N GLU A 36 7.73 -6.84 -28.06
CA GLU A 36 8.91 -7.09 -27.22
C GLU A 36 8.78 -6.36 -25.87
N GLN A 37 8.38 -5.10 -25.87
CA GLN A 37 8.17 -4.32 -24.64
C GLN A 37 7.11 -4.98 -23.73
N ALA A 38 5.96 -5.33 -24.29
CA ALA A 38 4.88 -6.00 -23.57
C ALA A 38 5.33 -7.33 -22.95
N HIS A 39 6.26 -8.06 -23.58
CA HIS A 39 6.80 -9.29 -23.02
C HIS A 39 7.62 -9.07 -21.74
N PHE A 40 8.45 -8.02 -21.73
CA PHE A 40 9.31 -7.70 -20.59
C PHE A 40 8.51 -7.10 -19.43
N GLU A 41 7.61 -6.16 -19.72
CA GLU A 41 6.70 -5.57 -18.73
C GLU A 41 5.86 -6.65 -18.06
N TRP A 42 5.22 -7.52 -18.84
CA TRP A 42 4.39 -8.59 -18.29
C TRP A 42 5.18 -9.54 -17.37
N LYS A 43 6.42 -9.89 -17.72
CA LYS A 43 7.26 -10.73 -16.86
C LYS A 43 7.61 -10.05 -15.55
N HIS A 44 7.92 -8.75 -15.62
CA HIS A 44 8.27 -7.96 -14.45
C HIS A 44 7.07 -7.80 -13.51
N ASP A 45 5.93 -7.41 -14.05
CA ASP A 45 4.66 -7.26 -13.33
C ASP A 45 4.25 -8.60 -12.68
N LEU A 46 4.33 -9.70 -13.42
CA LEU A 46 4.02 -11.03 -12.92
C LEU A 46 4.97 -11.46 -11.78
N SER A 47 6.27 -11.15 -11.91
CA SER A 47 7.26 -11.45 -10.88
C SER A 47 6.94 -10.73 -9.57
N ASN A 48 6.60 -9.44 -9.64
CA ASN A 48 6.20 -8.66 -8.46
C ASN A 48 4.97 -9.28 -7.79
N ARG A 49 3.92 -9.56 -8.55
CA ARG A 49 2.67 -10.10 -8.00
C ARG A 49 2.84 -11.50 -7.41
N LEU A 50 3.52 -12.41 -8.11
CA LEU A 50 3.62 -13.81 -7.69
C LEU A 50 4.61 -14.02 -6.53
N LEU A 51 5.71 -13.27 -6.49
CA LEU A 51 6.76 -13.48 -5.49
C LEU A 51 6.61 -12.56 -4.28
N HIS A 52 6.11 -11.34 -4.51
CA HIS A 52 6.09 -10.30 -3.48
C HIS A 52 4.69 -9.86 -3.10
N GLY A 53 3.73 -9.93 -4.03
CA GLY A 53 2.40 -9.35 -3.87
C GLY A 53 2.39 -7.89 -4.34
N TYR A 54 1.57 -7.05 -3.69
CA TYR A 54 1.48 -5.62 -3.97
C TYR A 54 1.39 -4.83 -2.67
N GLY A 55 1.64 -3.52 -2.74
CA GLY A 55 1.59 -2.65 -1.58
C GLY A 55 2.67 -1.59 -1.53
N THR A 56 2.67 -0.86 -0.42
CA THR A 56 3.69 0.16 -0.15
C THR A 56 5.02 -0.49 0.19
N VAL A 57 6.09 -0.07 -0.49
CA VAL A 57 7.45 -0.56 -0.25
C VAL A 57 8.22 0.39 0.67
N CYS A 58 8.11 1.70 0.43
CA CYS A 58 8.81 2.72 1.20
C CYS A 58 8.11 4.08 1.07
N GLY A 59 8.09 4.89 2.14
CA GLY A 59 7.49 6.23 2.12
C GLY A 59 5.96 6.17 2.03
N LEU A 60 5.36 7.06 1.23
CA LEU A 60 3.90 7.17 1.05
C LEU A 60 3.13 7.30 2.38
N GLN A 61 3.73 7.95 3.37
CA GLN A 61 3.11 8.14 4.67
C GLN A 61 1.97 9.15 4.53
N VAL A 62 0.77 8.78 5.00
CA VAL A 62 -0.37 9.69 5.04
C VAL A 62 -0.39 10.42 6.38
N THR A 63 -0.40 11.75 6.33
CA THR A 63 -0.48 12.62 7.50
C THR A 63 -1.51 13.72 7.27
N GLN A 64 -1.89 14.43 8.33
CA GLN A 64 -2.82 15.55 8.24
C GLN A 64 -2.22 16.79 8.89
N ARG A 65 -2.57 17.96 8.36
CA ARG A 65 -2.16 19.25 8.90
C ARG A 65 -3.31 20.26 8.76
N PRO A 66 -3.62 21.05 9.81
CA PRO A 66 -4.58 22.14 9.68
C PRO A 66 -4.03 23.22 8.75
N VAL A 67 -4.88 23.76 7.87
CA VAL A 67 -4.50 24.85 6.97
C VAL A 67 -4.68 26.19 7.69
N PRO A 68 -3.62 26.97 7.91
CA PRO A 68 -3.71 28.23 8.64
C PRO A 68 -4.73 29.19 8.02
N ALA A 69 -5.45 29.94 8.88
CA ALA A 69 -6.46 30.92 8.49
C ALA A 69 -7.70 30.36 7.75
N THR A 70 -7.86 29.03 7.68
CA THR A 70 -9.07 28.39 7.15
C THR A 70 -9.55 27.30 8.10
N ALA A 71 -10.83 26.94 8.03
CA ALA A 71 -11.38 25.79 8.77
C ALA A 71 -11.18 24.48 7.98
N ASP A 72 -10.01 24.30 7.35
CA ASP A 72 -9.74 23.17 6.46
C ASP A 72 -8.56 22.34 6.96
N VAL A 73 -8.54 21.07 6.56
CA VAL A 73 -7.50 20.10 6.88
C VAL A 73 -6.89 19.61 5.58
N GLU A 74 -5.57 19.70 5.49
CA GLU A 74 -4.81 19.17 4.37
C GLU A 74 -4.36 17.75 4.69
N ILE A 75 -4.66 16.82 3.79
CA ILE A 75 -4.16 15.46 3.80
C ILE A 75 -2.88 15.44 2.96
N LEU A 76 -1.78 15.00 3.54
CA LEU A 76 -0.47 14.92 2.89
C LEU A 76 -0.06 13.47 2.71
N VAL A 77 0.46 13.13 1.55
CA VAL A 77 1.08 11.84 1.25
C VAL A 77 2.56 12.10 0.92
N SER A 78 3.47 11.54 1.70
CA SER A 78 4.90 11.73 1.43
C SER A 78 5.31 11.06 0.12
N SER A 79 6.40 11.53 -0.48
CA SER A 79 7.09 10.79 -1.55
C SER A 79 7.42 9.35 -1.14
N GLY A 80 7.53 8.46 -2.13
CA GLY A 80 7.76 7.04 -1.88
C GLY A 80 7.50 6.13 -3.08
N TYR A 81 7.56 4.83 -2.81
CA TYR A 81 7.47 3.77 -3.80
C TYR A 81 6.45 2.71 -3.37
N ALA A 82 5.70 2.21 -4.34
CA ALA A 82 4.78 1.10 -4.17
C ALA A 82 4.76 0.20 -5.40
N VAL A 83 4.20 -1.00 -5.21
CA VAL A 83 3.82 -1.91 -6.28
C VAL A 83 2.29 -1.94 -6.32
N SER A 84 1.71 -1.73 -7.50
CA SER A 84 0.26 -1.73 -7.71
C SER A 84 -0.32 -3.16 -7.68
N PRO A 85 -1.64 -3.34 -7.50
CA PRO A 85 -2.30 -4.65 -7.62
C PRO A 85 -1.96 -5.42 -8.90
N PHE A 86 -1.68 -4.73 -10.01
CA PHE A 86 -1.27 -5.34 -11.28
C PHE A 86 0.25 -5.54 -11.42
N GLY A 87 1.04 -5.26 -10.38
CA GLY A 87 2.48 -5.53 -10.34
C GLY A 87 3.36 -4.40 -10.85
N ARG A 88 2.76 -3.25 -11.22
CA ARG A 88 3.47 -2.09 -11.77
C ARG A 88 4.10 -1.28 -10.66
N TRP A 89 5.21 -0.62 -10.97
CA TRP A 89 5.83 0.31 -10.03
C TRP A 89 5.09 1.65 -10.00
N LEU A 90 4.85 2.15 -8.79
CA LEU A 90 4.32 3.49 -8.54
C LEU A 90 5.43 4.30 -7.88
N TRP A 91 5.87 5.35 -8.57
CA TRP A 91 6.91 6.26 -8.09
C TRP A 91 6.32 7.64 -7.82
N VAL A 92 6.20 7.99 -6.54
CA VAL A 92 5.81 9.33 -6.09
C VAL A 92 7.07 10.11 -5.74
N GLU A 93 7.53 10.96 -6.66
CA GLU A 93 8.77 11.74 -6.51
C GLU A 93 8.67 12.86 -5.46
N GLN A 94 7.49 13.45 -5.32
CA GLN A 94 7.23 14.61 -4.47
C GLN A 94 6.03 14.37 -3.57
N ASP A 95 6.02 15.03 -2.41
CA ASP A 95 4.89 14.98 -1.50
C ASP A 95 3.63 15.50 -2.18
N GLN A 96 2.53 14.78 -2.03
CA GLN A 96 1.21 15.14 -2.55
C GLN A 96 0.36 15.71 -1.43
N CYS A 97 -0.53 16.65 -1.76
CA CYS A 97 -1.48 17.18 -0.79
C CYS A 97 -2.87 17.41 -1.38
N ALA A 98 -3.89 17.31 -0.52
CA ALA A 98 -5.28 17.60 -0.88
C ALA A 98 -6.01 18.27 0.29
N ARG A 99 -6.80 19.30 -0.03
CA ARG A 99 -7.67 19.99 0.92
C ARG A 99 -8.97 19.19 1.12
N LEU A 100 -9.16 18.63 2.32
CA LEU A 100 -10.25 17.70 2.61
C LEU A 100 -11.62 18.36 2.50
N ASN A 101 -11.82 19.52 3.16
CA ASN A 101 -13.13 20.17 3.16
C ASN A 101 -13.52 20.65 1.76
N GLU A 102 -12.58 21.24 1.02
CA GLU A 102 -12.84 21.64 -0.37
C GLU A 102 -13.20 20.46 -1.27
N TRP A 103 -12.53 19.31 -1.08
CA TRP A 103 -12.84 18.11 -1.83
C TRP A 103 -14.23 17.57 -1.47
N VAL A 104 -14.57 17.45 -0.17
CA VAL A 104 -15.88 16.98 0.29
C VAL A 104 -17.00 17.87 -0.24
N GLN A 105 -16.85 19.19 -0.17
CA GLN A 105 -17.85 20.14 -0.69
C GLN A 105 -18.11 19.97 -2.20
N ARG A 106 -17.09 19.60 -2.97
CA ARG A 106 -17.19 19.34 -4.42
C ARG A 106 -17.82 17.99 -4.74
N HIS A 107 -17.59 16.97 -3.91
CA HIS A 107 -17.97 15.58 -4.21
C HIS A 107 -19.09 15.02 -3.32
N GLN A 108 -19.67 15.80 -2.40
CA GLN A 108 -20.75 15.35 -1.51
C GLN A 108 -22.00 14.88 -2.28
N ALA A 109 -22.27 15.46 -3.45
CA ALA A 109 -23.40 15.06 -4.31
C ALA A 109 -23.19 13.70 -4.99
N GLU A 110 -21.94 13.21 -5.03
CA GLU A 110 -21.59 11.92 -5.62
C GLU A 110 -21.86 10.76 -4.65
N LEU A 111 -21.95 11.03 -3.34
CA LEU A 111 -22.23 10.02 -2.33
C LEU A 111 -23.76 9.86 -2.13
N PRO A 112 -24.35 8.72 -2.52
CA PRO A 112 -25.77 8.48 -2.30
C PRO A 112 -26.09 8.45 -0.81
N GLY A 113 -27.04 9.27 -0.36
CA GLY A 113 -27.47 9.30 1.04
C GLY A 113 -26.64 10.22 1.94
N PHE A 114 -25.80 11.09 1.38
CA PHE A 114 -25.14 12.13 2.17
C PHE A 114 -26.17 13.01 2.90
N SER A 115 -26.08 13.06 4.22
CA SER A 115 -26.88 13.90 5.12
C SER A 115 -26.01 14.65 6.13
N ALA A 116 -26.25 15.95 6.26
CA ALA A 116 -25.58 16.82 7.21
C ALA A 116 -26.48 17.11 8.43
N PRO A 117 -25.98 17.03 9.68
CA PRO A 117 -24.65 16.58 10.10
C PRO A 117 -24.50 15.05 10.06
N GLY A 118 -23.27 14.55 9.98
CA GLY A 118 -23.00 13.10 9.97
C GLY A 118 -21.51 12.75 9.99
N GLN A 119 -21.20 11.48 10.23
CA GLN A 119 -19.84 10.95 10.17
C GLN A 119 -19.59 10.27 8.82
N TYR A 120 -18.44 10.54 8.22
CA TYR A 120 -18.06 10.05 6.91
C TYR A 120 -16.64 9.51 6.89
N ARG A 121 -16.36 8.71 5.87
CA ARG A 121 -15.04 8.16 5.58
C ARG A 121 -14.71 8.35 4.11
N VAL A 122 -13.48 8.75 3.82
CA VAL A 122 -12.89 8.75 2.47
C VAL A 122 -11.61 7.92 2.48
N TYR A 123 -11.22 7.47 1.30
CA TYR A 123 -10.06 6.63 1.07
C TYR A 123 -9.01 7.41 0.29
N VAL A 124 -7.76 7.35 0.73
CA VAL A 124 -6.61 7.87 -0.01
C VAL A 124 -6.11 6.75 -0.90
N THR A 125 -6.20 6.97 -2.21
CA THR A 125 -5.86 5.96 -3.23
C THR A 125 -4.71 6.44 -4.12
N LEU A 126 -3.92 5.50 -4.59
CA LEU A 126 -2.82 5.72 -5.53
C LEU A 126 -2.92 4.74 -6.69
N CYS A 127 -3.27 5.22 -7.87
CA CYS A 127 -3.50 4.39 -9.04
C CYS A 127 -2.38 4.52 -10.07
N ALA A 128 -2.04 3.43 -10.74
CA ALA A 128 -1.14 3.46 -11.88
C ALA A 128 -1.80 4.21 -13.05
N GLN A 129 -1.04 5.08 -13.71
CA GLN A 129 -1.52 5.81 -14.87
C GLN A 129 -0.40 5.92 -15.90
N GLU A 130 -0.77 5.89 -17.18
CA GLU A 130 0.15 6.16 -18.28
C GLU A 130 -0.35 7.39 -19.05
N CYS A 131 0.58 8.26 -19.41
CA CYS A 131 0.29 9.45 -20.21
C CYS A 131 1.17 9.44 -21.46
N ALA A 132 0.58 9.64 -22.63
CA ALA A 132 1.34 9.85 -23.85
C ALA A 132 1.91 11.28 -23.86
N THR A 133 3.22 11.43 -23.98
CA THR A 133 3.93 12.71 -23.88
C THR A 133 4.82 12.99 -25.08
N ASP A 134 5.35 14.22 -25.12
CA ASP A 134 6.33 14.67 -26.11
C ASP A 134 5.83 14.50 -27.55
N LEU A 135 4.91 15.36 -27.95
CA LEU A 135 4.40 15.40 -29.31
C LEU A 135 5.54 15.70 -30.30
N VAL A 136 5.68 14.85 -31.31
CA VAL A 136 6.63 15.01 -32.40
C VAL A 136 5.90 15.04 -33.73
N PRO A 137 6.43 15.74 -34.73
CA PRO A 137 5.86 15.72 -36.06
C PRO A 137 6.00 14.32 -36.68
N ILE A 138 4.91 13.84 -37.27
CA ILE A 138 4.85 12.61 -38.07
C ILE A 138 4.43 12.94 -39.50
N ALA A 139 4.73 12.02 -40.43
CA ALA A 139 4.30 12.18 -41.81
C ALA A 139 2.76 12.13 -41.88
N GLY A 140 2.14 13.29 -42.05
CA GLY A 140 0.71 13.41 -42.29
C GLY A 140 0.31 12.90 -43.67
N GLN A 141 -0.96 12.50 -43.79
CA GLN A 141 -1.56 12.25 -45.12
C GLN A 141 -1.80 13.57 -45.87
N ALA A 142 -2.05 13.48 -47.18
CA ALA A 142 -2.42 14.66 -47.96
C ALA A 142 -3.68 15.31 -47.36
N CYS A 143 -3.62 16.61 -47.09
CA CYS A 143 -4.66 17.42 -46.43
C CYS A 143 -4.86 17.15 -44.92
N ALA A 144 -3.86 16.58 -44.22
CA ALA A 144 -3.87 16.44 -42.76
C ALA A 144 -3.79 17.80 -42.05
N SER A 145 -4.51 17.94 -40.92
CA SER A 145 -4.41 19.11 -40.04
C SER A 145 -3.11 19.08 -39.22
N GLU A 146 -2.77 20.18 -38.54
CA GLU A 146 -1.58 20.22 -37.68
C GLU A 146 -1.63 19.17 -36.56
N GLU A 147 -2.82 18.94 -35.97
CA GLU A 147 -3.04 17.88 -34.97
C GLU A 147 -2.82 16.48 -35.57
N ASP A 148 -3.25 16.25 -36.82
CA ASP A 148 -3.06 14.97 -37.53
C ASP A 148 -1.60 14.74 -37.98
N THR A 149 -0.74 15.77 -37.87
CA THR A 149 0.69 15.69 -38.17
C THR A 149 1.54 15.54 -36.91
N GLN A 150 0.94 15.34 -35.75
CA GLN A 150 1.66 15.13 -34.50
C GLN A 150 1.28 13.80 -33.85
N ALA A 151 2.26 13.14 -33.24
CA ALA A 151 2.03 11.98 -32.39
C ALA A 151 2.90 12.04 -31.14
N ALA A 152 2.38 11.54 -30.03
CA ALA A 152 3.19 11.33 -28.84
C ALA A 152 4.30 10.31 -29.14
N SER A 153 5.51 10.63 -28.73
CA SER A 153 6.68 9.77 -28.96
C SER A 153 7.15 9.05 -27.70
N ARG A 154 6.59 9.39 -26.53
CA ARG A 154 6.93 8.76 -25.25
C ARG A 154 5.65 8.43 -24.48
N ILE A 155 5.78 7.44 -23.60
CA ILE A 155 4.80 7.10 -22.59
C ILE A 155 5.47 7.40 -21.25
N LEU A 156 4.84 8.27 -20.47
CA LEU A 156 5.22 8.54 -19.10
C LEU A 156 4.38 7.64 -18.19
N GLU A 157 5.03 6.67 -17.57
CA GLU A 157 4.45 5.93 -16.44
C GLU A 157 4.40 6.86 -15.23
N THR A 158 3.20 7.09 -14.72
CA THR A 158 2.91 8.03 -13.65
C THR A 158 1.85 7.45 -12.71
N PHE A 159 1.36 8.28 -11.80
CA PHE A 159 0.37 7.89 -10.82
C PHE A 159 -0.77 8.92 -10.74
N HIS A 160 -1.90 8.47 -10.23
CA HIS A 160 -3.01 9.32 -9.83
C HIS A 160 -3.27 9.12 -8.34
N ALA A 161 -2.97 10.15 -7.54
CA ALA A 161 -3.31 10.19 -6.13
C ALA A 161 -4.65 10.91 -5.94
N ALA A 162 -5.62 10.25 -5.30
CA ALA A 162 -6.97 10.81 -5.15
C ALA A 162 -7.60 10.44 -3.81
N LEU A 163 -8.49 11.32 -3.34
CA LEU A 163 -9.51 10.98 -2.35
C LEU A 163 -10.70 10.32 -3.08
N SER A 164 -11.23 9.25 -2.50
CA SER A 164 -12.36 8.50 -3.04
C SER A 164 -13.37 8.20 -1.94
N TRP A 165 -14.66 8.19 -2.29
CA TRP A 165 -15.73 7.71 -1.40
C TRP A 165 -15.76 6.18 -1.29
N THR A 166 -15.29 5.47 -2.32
CA THR A 166 -15.26 4.01 -2.37
C THR A 166 -13.82 3.50 -2.23
N PRO A 167 -13.59 2.44 -1.44
CA PRO A 167 -12.28 1.82 -1.37
C PRO A 167 -11.91 1.17 -2.71
N PRO A 168 -10.62 1.07 -3.05
CA PRO A 168 -10.19 0.27 -4.18
C PRO A 168 -10.42 -1.23 -3.91
N ASP A 169 -10.50 -2.03 -4.96
CA ASP A 169 -10.58 -3.48 -4.83
C ASP A 169 -9.27 -4.04 -4.26
N GLN A 170 -9.37 -4.85 -3.21
CA GLN A 170 -8.24 -5.46 -2.51
C GLN A 170 -8.45 -6.96 -2.29
N LEU A 171 -9.23 -7.63 -3.14
CA LEU A 171 -9.56 -9.07 -3.01
C LEU A 171 -8.34 -9.96 -2.72
N ALA A 172 -7.21 -9.71 -3.38
CA ALA A 172 -5.99 -10.48 -3.16
C ALA A 172 -5.39 -10.28 -1.76
N GLU A 173 -5.29 -9.03 -1.29
CA GLU A 173 -4.82 -8.73 0.06
C GLU A 173 -5.77 -9.27 1.13
N THR A 174 -7.08 -9.06 0.97
CA THR A 174 -8.10 -9.56 1.88
C THR A 174 -8.02 -11.08 2.03
N ALA A 175 -7.87 -11.80 0.91
CA ALA A 175 -7.73 -13.26 0.93
C ALA A 175 -6.44 -13.70 1.66
N VAL A 176 -5.30 -13.05 1.39
CA VAL A 176 -4.02 -13.36 2.05
C VAL A 176 -4.10 -13.11 3.55
N ARG A 177 -4.70 -12.00 3.98
CA ARG A 177 -4.90 -11.67 5.40
C ARG A 177 -5.82 -12.68 6.09
N ALA A 178 -6.92 -13.06 5.44
CA ALA A 178 -7.83 -14.08 5.98
C ALA A 178 -7.13 -15.44 6.17
N PHE A 179 -6.32 -15.86 5.19
CA PHE A 179 -5.53 -17.09 5.31
C PHE A 179 -4.49 -16.99 6.43
N GLY A 180 -3.76 -15.87 6.51
CA GLY A 180 -2.81 -15.62 7.60
C GLY A 180 -3.47 -15.60 8.98
N HIS A 181 -4.68 -15.05 9.08
CA HIS A 181 -5.48 -15.05 10.29
C HIS A 181 -5.86 -16.47 10.72
N LEU A 182 -6.36 -17.31 9.79
CA LEU A 182 -6.66 -18.73 10.08
C LEU A 182 -5.41 -19.48 10.58
N LEU A 183 -4.25 -19.26 9.96
CA LEU A 183 -3.00 -19.87 10.43
C LEU A 183 -2.59 -19.38 11.82
N SER A 184 -2.92 -18.14 12.20
CA SER A 184 -2.62 -17.59 13.52
C SER A 184 -3.47 -18.20 14.64
N LEU A 185 -4.62 -18.80 14.31
CA LEU A 185 -5.49 -19.50 15.27
C LEU A 185 -5.00 -20.93 15.58
N VAL A 186 -4.03 -21.45 14.81
CA VAL A 186 -3.53 -22.82 14.97
C VAL A 186 -2.67 -22.93 16.23
N THR A 187 -3.05 -23.86 17.10
CA THR A 187 -2.29 -24.27 18.28
C THR A 187 -1.86 -25.72 18.16
N ILE A 188 -0.57 -26.00 18.36
CA ILE A 188 -0.03 -27.36 18.30
C ILE A 188 -0.09 -27.99 19.70
N LEU A 189 -0.71 -29.17 19.78
CA LEU A 189 -0.84 -29.97 21.00
C LEU A 189 0.13 -31.15 20.99
N ASP A 190 0.68 -31.47 22.16
CA ASP A 190 1.47 -32.69 22.39
C ASP A 190 0.55 -33.92 22.38
N ASP A 191 0.96 -34.94 21.63
CA ASP A 191 0.28 -36.23 21.48
C ASP A 191 0.20 -37.00 22.82
N ALA A 192 1.12 -36.75 23.74
CA ALA A 192 1.29 -37.55 24.96
C ALA A 192 0.56 -37.01 26.21
N GLY A 193 0.00 -35.80 26.15
CA GLY A 193 -0.46 -35.07 27.36
C GLY A 193 -1.92 -34.60 27.39
N SER A 194 -2.66 -34.67 26.28
CA SER A 194 -4.00 -34.10 26.17
C SER A 194 -5.09 -35.18 26.21
N PRO A 195 -6.23 -34.97 26.92
CA PRO A 195 -7.41 -35.81 26.67
C PRO A 195 -7.78 -35.70 25.17
N PRO A 196 -8.39 -36.74 24.55
CA PRO A 196 -8.69 -36.72 23.12
C PRO A 196 -9.70 -35.60 22.84
N GLY A 197 -9.20 -34.46 22.38
CA GLY A 197 -9.98 -33.41 21.75
C GLY A 197 -10.18 -33.73 20.27
N PRO A 198 -11.07 -33.02 19.57
CA PRO A 198 -11.14 -33.12 18.13
C PRO A 198 -9.82 -32.64 17.49
N ASP A 199 -9.26 -33.43 16.56
CA ASP A 199 -8.23 -32.94 15.64
C ASP A 199 -8.93 -32.05 14.61
N ASP A 200 -8.63 -30.76 14.64
CA ASP A 200 -9.28 -29.77 13.77
C ASP A 200 -8.66 -29.71 12.37
N ALA A 201 -7.80 -30.68 11.99
CA ALA A 201 -7.18 -30.72 10.67
C ALA A 201 -8.20 -30.62 9.53
N ALA A 202 -9.28 -31.41 9.56
CA ALA A 202 -10.31 -31.36 8.53
C ALA A 202 -11.05 -30.02 8.51
N TYR A 203 -11.29 -29.44 9.70
CA TYR A 203 -11.91 -28.13 9.84
C TYR A 203 -11.04 -27.03 9.22
N LEU A 204 -9.74 -27.00 9.53
CA LEU A 204 -8.80 -26.06 8.93
C LEU A 204 -8.80 -26.13 7.40
N LEU A 205 -8.72 -27.33 6.83
CA LEU A 205 -8.70 -27.50 5.37
C LEU A 205 -10.00 -27.05 4.70
N ASP A 206 -11.16 -27.24 5.35
CA ASP A 206 -12.45 -26.73 4.87
C ASP A 206 -12.53 -25.20 4.96
N GLN A 207 -12.06 -24.61 6.06
CA GLN A 207 -11.97 -23.16 6.22
C GLN A 207 -11.07 -22.51 5.17
N VAL A 208 -9.94 -23.12 4.84
CA VAL A 208 -9.06 -22.61 3.77
C VAL A 208 -9.79 -22.61 2.42
N ARG A 209 -10.54 -23.67 2.08
CA ARG A 209 -11.30 -23.76 0.82
C ARG A 209 -12.46 -22.77 0.73
N SER A 210 -12.98 -22.29 1.86
CA SER A 210 -14.11 -21.35 1.88
C SER A 210 -13.68 -19.89 1.68
N LEU A 211 -12.37 -19.60 1.73
CA LEU A 211 -11.81 -18.29 1.39
C LEU A 211 -11.98 -17.97 -0.12
N PRO A 212 -12.14 -16.70 -0.53
CA PRO A 212 -12.38 -15.50 0.27
C PRO A 212 -13.87 -15.24 0.53
N ALA A 213 -14.76 -16.19 0.20
CA ALA A 213 -16.21 -16.01 0.24
C ALA A 213 -16.75 -15.74 1.66
N ALA A 214 -16.00 -16.12 2.70
CA ALA A 214 -16.28 -15.75 4.07
C ALA A 214 -15.94 -14.27 4.30
N SER A 215 -16.94 -13.40 4.21
CA SER A 215 -16.85 -12.07 4.83
C SER A 215 -16.74 -12.26 6.35
N PRO A 216 -15.85 -11.56 7.06
CA PRO A 216 -15.75 -11.67 8.51
C PRO A 216 -17.09 -11.33 9.20
N PRO A 217 -17.35 -11.91 10.39
CA PRO A 217 -16.33 -12.49 11.27
C PRO A 217 -16.03 -13.96 10.94
N PHE A 218 -14.74 -14.27 10.87
CA PHE A 218 -14.26 -15.64 10.98
C PHE A 218 -14.60 -16.17 12.38
N ASP A 219 -14.79 -17.48 12.52
CA ASP A 219 -14.79 -18.08 13.85
C ASP A 219 -13.36 -17.99 14.40
N ASP A 220 -13.15 -17.12 15.38
CA ASP A 220 -11.85 -16.92 16.05
C ASP A 220 -11.54 -18.03 17.06
N SER A 221 -12.30 -19.13 17.04
CA SER A 221 -12.04 -20.30 17.88
C SER A 221 -10.64 -20.88 17.57
N PRO A 222 -9.86 -21.24 18.60
CA PRO A 222 -8.56 -21.87 18.40
C PRO A 222 -8.70 -23.17 17.61
N ILE A 223 -7.81 -23.36 16.63
CA ILE A 223 -7.75 -24.58 15.82
C ILE A 223 -6.65 -25.47 16.40
N GLN A 224 -7.02 -26.66 16.87
CA GLN A 224 -6.08 -27.55 17.54
C GLN A 224 -5.55 -28.61 16.57
N LEU A 225 -4.23 -28.66 16.40
CA LEU A 225 -3.54 -29.69 15.62
C LEU A 225 -2.59 -30.50 16.50
N TYR A 226 -2.57 -31.81 16.30
CA TYR A 226 -1.61 -32.71 16.95
C TYR A 226 -0.21 -32.54 16.34
N GLU A 227 0.84 -32.61 17.16
CA GLU A 227 2.24 -32.46 16.71
C GLU A 227 2.59 -33.45 15.58
N SER A 228 2.11 -34.69 15.70
CA SER A 228 2.31 -35.74 14.69
C SER A 228 1.70 -35.43 13.32
N THR A 229 0.63 -34.65 13.24
CA THR A 229 -0.10 -34.36 11.99
C THR A 229 0.05 -32.91 11.51
N ALA A 230 0.44 -31.99 12.39
CA ALA A 230 0.46 -30.55 12.13
C ALA A 230 1.25 -30.17 10.87
N CYS A 231 2.45 -30.73 10.69
CA CYS A 231 3.31 -30.42 9.54
C CYS A 231 2.64 -30.79 8.20
N ASP A 232 2.02 -31.97 8.13
CA ASP A 232 1.35 -32.44 6.92
C ASP A 232 0.05 -31.69 6.66
N THR A 233 -0.71 -31.38 7.71
CA THR A 233 -1.93 -30.57 7.62
C THR A 233 -1.63 -29.15 7.15
N ILE A 234 -0.61 -28.49 7.71
CA ILE A 234 -0.20 -27.14 7.28
C ILE A 234 0.28 -27.17 5.82
N ARG A 235 1.03 -28.20 5.41
CA ARG A 235 1.44 -28.34 4.00
C ARG A 235 0.24 -28.53 3.06
N GLN A 236 -0.77 -29.30 3.48
CA GLN A 236 -2.01 -29.45 2.73
C GLN A 236 -2.78 -28.14 2.65
N ALA A 237 -2.89 -27.38 3.74
CA ALA A 237 -3.52 -26.07 3.77
C ALA A 237 -2.84 -25.09 2.79
N LEU A 238 -1.50 -25.03 2.80
CA LEU A 238 -0.72 -24.24 1.84
C LEU A 238 -0.92 -24.70 0.40
N THR A 239 -1.05 -26.01 0.17
CA THR A 239 -1.32 -26.56 -1.16
C THR A 239 -2.69 -26.13 -1.66
N ILE A 240 -3.74 -26.32 -0.85
CA ILE A 240 -5.11 -25.85 -1.16
C ILE A 240 -5.10 -24.35 -1.46
N TRP A 241 -4.45 -23.56 -0.61
CA TRP A 241 -4.31 -22.12 -0.82
C TRP A 241 -3.76 -21.82 -2.22
N ILE A 242 -2.61 -22.39 -2.57
CA ILE A 242 -1.96 -22.10 -3.86
C ILE A 242 -2.74 -22.66 -5.06
N THR A 243 -3.38 -23.83 -4.95
CA THR A 243 -3.97 -24.52 -6.12
C THR A 243 -5.46 -24.28 -6.32
N GLU A 244 -6.20 -23.95 -5.25
CA GLU A 244 -7.67 -23.83 -5.28
C GLU A 244 -8.16 -22.40 -4.98
N VAL A 245 -7.47 -21.66 -4.10
CA VAL A 245 -8.01 -20.43 -3.48
C VAL A 245 -7.30 -19.16 -3.96
N CYS A 246 -5.98 -19.21 -4.12
CA CYS A 246 -5.14 -18.05 -4.42
C CYS A 246 -5.71 -17.30 -5.64
N PRO A 247 -6.08 -16.02 -5.48
CA PRO A 247 -6.78 -15.29 -6.54
C PRO A 247 -5.99 -15.28 -7.84
N ARG A 248 -6.69 -15.51 -8.96
CA ARG A 248 -6.06 -15.42 -10.28
C ARG A 248 -5.64 -13.98 -10.53
N LEU A 249 -4.45 -13.83 -11.11
CA LEU A 249 -3.83 -12.55 -11.41
C LEU A 249 -4.41 -11.88 -12.68
N GLU A 250 -5.71 -11.98 -12.92
CA GLU A 250 -6.29 -11.32 -14.09
C GLU A 250 -6.48 -9.83 -13.80
N PRO A 251 -5.94 -8.93 -14.64
CA PRO A 251 -6.14 -7.50 -14.47
C PRO A 251 -7.61 -7.16 -14.77
N ALA A 252 -8.38 -6.93 -13.72
CA ALA A 252 -9.76 -6.50 -13.80
C ALA A 252 -9.97 -5.30 -12.86
N GLY A 253 -10.72 -4.30 -13.31
CA GLY A 253 -10.96 -3.09 -12.54
C GLY A 253 -9.81 -2.08 -12.60
N ALA A 254 -9.77 -1.18 -11.61
CA ALA A 254 -8.78 -0.12 -11.52
C ALA A 254 -7.51 -0.60 -10.78
N ASP A 255 -6.35 -0.24 -11.30
CA ASP A 255 -5.04 -0.60 -10.71
C ASP A 255 -4.65 0.38 -9.60
N CYS A 256 -5.38 0.31 -8.47
CA CYS A 256 -5.30 1.28 -7.39
C CYS A 256 -4.89 0.64 -6.07
N LEU A 257 -3.93 1.25 -5.39
CA LEU A 257 -3.49 0.92 -4.05
C LEU A 257 -4.20 1.79 -3.01
N LEU A 258 -4.64 1.20 -1.90
CA LEU A 258 -5.11 1.94 -0.72
C LEU A 258 -3.91 2.41 0.11
N LEU A 259 -3.89 3.69 0.50
CA LEU A 259 -2.84 4.26 1.35
C LEU A 259 -3.30 4.59 2.77
N ALA A 260 -4.57 4.99 2.94
CA ALA A 260 -5.19 5.28 4.24
C ALA A 260 -6.71 5.46 4.09
N CYS A 261 -7.41 5.41 5.22
CA CYS A 261 -8.73 6.01 5.38
C CYS A 261 -8.65 7.28 6.20
N VAL A 262 -9.48 8.25 5.83
CA VAL A 262 -9.70 9.47 6.58
C VAL A 262 -11.14 9.45 7.08
N GLN A 263 -11.32 9.45 8.40
CA GLN A 263 -12.64 9.58 9.02
C GLN A 263 -12.81 11.02 9.49
N PHE A 264 -14.02 11.57 9.35
CA PHE A 264 -14.32 12.93 9.75
C PHE A 264 -15.82 13.12 9.95
N ASP A 265 -16.18 14.14 10.71
CA ASP A 265 -17.56 14.58 10.89
C ASP A 265 -17.81 15.81 10.01
N VAL A 266 -19.04 15.95 9.52
CA VAL A 266 -19.53 17.16 8.85
C VAL A 266 -20.60 17.83 9.70
N ASP A 267 -20.60 19.16 9.70
CA ASP A 267 -21.60 19.98 10.38
C ASP A 267 -22.93 20.07 9.60
N ALA A 268 -23.89 20.85 10.11
CA ALA A 268 -25.18 21.03 9.47
C ALA A 268 -25.13 21.75 8.09
N ALA A 269 -24.02 22.42 7.77
CA ALA A 269 -23.77 23.02 6.46
C ALA A 269 -23.02 22.06 5.52
N GLY A 270 -22.73 20.83 5.96
CA GLY A 270 -21.93 19.86 5.21
C GLY A 270 -20.43 20.14 5.22
N ALA A 271 -19.96 21.09 6.05
CA ALA A 271 -18.55 21.40 6.17
C ALA A 271 -17.85 20.44 7.13
N VAL A 272 -16.64 20.01 6.77
CA VAL A 272 -15.82 19.13 7.59
C VAL A 272 -15.41 19.83 8.88
N LEU A 273 -15.60 19.17 10.02
CA LEU A 273 -15.15 19.63 11.33
C LEU A 273 -13.66 19.32 11.51
N PRO A 274 -12.74 20.32 11.52
CA PRO A 274 -11.30 20.05 11.49
C PRO A 274 -10.77 19.23 12.66
N GLY A 275 -11.39 19.35 13.84
CA GLY A 275 -11.00 18.60 15.04
C GLY A 275 -11.46 17.15 15.06
N SER A 276 -12.32 16.73 14.13
CA SER A 276 -12.83 15.36 14.04
C SER A 276 -12.01 14.46 13.11
N VAL A 277 -11.08 15.03 12.33
CA VAL A 277 -10.38 14.29 11.29
C VAL A 277 -9.37 13.32 11.90
N THR A 278 -9.54 12.04 11.60
CA THR A 278 -8.63 10.95 12.04
C THR A 278 -8.16 10.14 10.85
N LEU A 279 -6.92 9.68 10.91
CA LEU A 279 -6.29 8.83 9.91
C LEU A 279 -6.21 7.39 10.45
N ASP A 280 -6.67 6.45 9.64
CA ASP A 280 -6.63 5.01 9.90
C ASP A 280 -5.92 4.32 8.72
N ASP A 281 -5.15 3.28 8.98
CA ASP A 281 -4.39 2.56 7.97
C ASP A 281 -5.29 1.60 7.15
N CYS A 282 -6.51 1.29 7.61
CA CYS A 282 -7.54 0.58 6.84
C CYS A 282 -7.06 -0.66 6.06
N GLU A 283 -6.20 -1.46 6.70
CA GLU A 283 -5.59 -2.66 6.09
C GLU A 283 -4.76 -2.37 4.84
N ARG A 284 -4.08 -1.23 4.80
CA ARG A 284 -3.09 -0.88 3.79
C ARG A 284 -2.14 -2.06 3.48
N PRO A 285 -2.02 -2.49 2.21
CA PRO A 285 -1.04 -3.49 1.81
C PRO A 285 0.38 -2.93 1.90
N VAL A 286 1.28 -3.72 2.50
CA VAL A 286 2.69 -3.35 2.71
C VAL A 286 3.62 -4.47 2.28
N LEU A 287 4.70 -4.09 1.59
CA LEU A 287 5.73 -4.98 1.12
C LEU A 287 7.00 -4.79 1.93
N VAL A 288 7.23 -5.73 2.85
CA VAL A 288 8.44 -5.75 3.68
C VAL A 288 9.58 -6.41 2.91
N PRO A 289 10.79 -5.83 2.87
CA PRO A 289 11.95 -6.48 2.26
C PRO A 289 12.30 -7.81 2.92
N ASP A 290 12.72 -8.80 2.13
CA ASP A 290 13.03 -10.15 2.64
C ASP A 290 14.14 -10.16 3.70
N ARG A 291 15.09 -9.22 3.63
CA ARG A 291 16.11 -9.08 4.68
C ARG A 291 15.49 -8.73 6.04
N LEU A 292 14.48 -7.85 6.06
CA LEU A 292 13.79 -7.51 7.30
C LEU A 292 12.94 -8.67 7.80
N LYS A 293 12.31 -9.43 6.88
CA LYS A 293 11.62 -10.69 7.23
C LYS A 293 12.57 -11.70 7.88
N GLN A 294 13.79 -11.85 7.37
CA GLN A 294 14.81 -12.74 7.96
C GLN A 294 15.13 -12.35 9.40
N GLU A 295 15.32 -11.06 9.68
CA GLU A 295 15.56 -10.58 11.06
C GLU A 295 14.37 -10.89 11.97
N LEU A 296 13.14 -10.67 11.50
CA LEU A 296 11.92 -10.98 12.25
C LEU A 296 11.82 -12.48 12.59
N PHE A 297 12.08 -13.37 11.61
CA PHE A 297 12.06 -14.81 11.85
C PHE A 297 13.20 -15.26 12.77
N CYS A 298 14.39 -14.66 12.69
CA CYS A 298 15.46 -14.92 13.64
C CYS A 298 15.05 -14.58 15.07
N LEU A 299 14.37 -13.45 15.29
CA LEU A 299 13.88 -13.07 16.62
C LEU A 299 12.83 -14.07 17.15
N LEU A 300 11.93 -14.54 16.29
CA LEU A 300 10.91 -15.52 16.64
C LEU A 300 11.49 -16.91 16.91
N GLY A 301 12.51 -17.34 16.16
CA GLY A 301 13.18 -18.64 16.32
C GLY A 301 13.99 -18.79 17.61
N HIS A 302 14.32 -17.68 18.30
CA HIS A 302 14.95 -17.72 19.63
C HIS A 302 13.94 -17.83 20.78
N GLY A 303 12.63 -17.81 20.49
CA GLY A 303 11.52 -17.92 21.45
C GLY A 303 10.80 -19.25 21.36
N GLY A 304 11.52 -20.38 21.28
CA GLY A 304 10.93 -21.71 21.35
C GLY A 304 10.29 -21.96 22.72
N GLY A 305 9.00 -21.65 22.84
CA GLY A 305 8.14 -21.95 23.99
C GLY A 305 7.56 -20.70 24.65
N THR A 306 6.26 -20.75 24.90
CA THR A 306 5.41 -19.82 25.69
C THR A 306 4.94 -18.50 25.04
N THR A 307 3.67 -18.55 24.59
CA THR A 307 2.62 -17.54 24.81
C THR A 307 2.98 -16.06 24.61
N LEU A 308 2.40 -15.46 23.56
CA LEU A 308 2.03 -14.04 23.56
C LEU A 308 0.90 -13.81 24.59
N VAL A 309 1.22 -13.94 25.88
CA VAL A 309 0.46 -13.30 26.95
C VAL A 309 1.45 -12.38 27.64
N GLY A 310 1.16 -11.09 27.63
CA GLY A 310 1.88 -10.12 28.45
C GLY A 310 1.70 -10.46 29.92
N SER A 311 2.56 -11.30 30.49
CA SER A 311 2.89 -11.16 31.89
C SER A 311 3.92 -10.04 31.97
N ALA A 312 3.45 -8.85 32.36
CA ALA A 312 4.32 -7.88 33.00
C ALA A 312 5.16 -8.65 34.03
N GLY A 313 6.48 -8.69 33.84
CA GLY A 313 7.37 -9.19 34.88
C GLY A 313 7.04 -8.40 36.13
N VAL A 314 6.51 -9.06 37.15
CA VAL A 314 6.38 -8.45 38.46
C VAL A 314 7.77 -8.00 38.84
N THR A 315 7.99 -6.69 38.87
CA THR A 315 9.22 -6.11 39.40
C THR A 315 9.36 -6.64 40.81
N GLY A 316 10.39 -7.47 41.06
CA GLY A 316 10.70 -7.92 42.41
C GLY A 316 10.86 -6.70 43.33
N PRO A 317 10.55 -6.81 44.64
CA PRO A 317 10.67 -5.67 45.54
C PRO A 317 12.07 -5.09 45.41
N THR A 318 12.14 -3.77 45.20
CA THR A 318 13.40 -3.02 45.13
C THR A 318 14.23 -3.37 46.36
N GLY A 319 15.42 -3.95 46.16
CA GLY A 319 16.36 -4.21 47.24
C GLY A 319 16.69 -2.90 47.97
N PRO A 320 17.01 -2.94 49.28
CA PRO A 320 17.32 -1.72 50.02
C PRO A 320 18.46 -0.96 49.32
N THR A 321 18.26 0.34 49.12
CA THR A 321 19.26 1.24 48.53
C THR A 321 20.57 1.10 49.30
N GLY A 322 21.64 0.69 48.61
CA GLY A 322 22.98 0.66 49.20
C GLY A 322 23.41 2.07 49.66
N PRO A 323 24.29 2.19 50.67
CA PRO A 323 24.74 3.48 51.14
C PRO A 323 25.36 4.30 50.00
N THR A 324 24.95 5.55 49.89
CA THR A 324 25.50 6.51 48.92
C THR A 324 27.02 6.58 49.07
N GLY A 325 27.75 6.25 47.99
CA GLY A 325 29.21 6.40 47.96
C GLY A 325 29.64 7.87 48.13
N PRO A 326 30.86 8.13 48.63
CA PRO A 326 31.34 9.49 48.79
C PRO A 326 31.39 10.22 47.44
N THR A 327 30.94 11.47 47.42
CA THR A 327 30.98 12.35 46.25
C THR A 327 32.42 12.46 45.72
N GLY A 328 32.63 12.13 44.45
CA GLY A 328 33.93 12.28 43.79
C GLY A 328 34.33 13.76 43.66
N PRO A 329 35.64 14.07 43.59
CA PRO A 329 36.10 15.45 43.45
C PRO A 329 35.63 16.05 42.12
N THR A 330 35.21 17.32 42.16
CA THR A 330 34.81 18.12 41.00
C THR A 330 35.94 18.19 39.97
N GLY A 331 35.67 17.80 38.73
CA GLY A 331 36.62 17.89 37.62
C GLY A 331 36.95 19.35 37.23
N PRO A 332 38.12 19.61 36.63
CA PRO A 332 38.51 20.95 36.21
C PRO A 332 37.64 21.48 35.05
N THR A 333 37.34 22.77 35.10
CA THR A 333 36.59 23.50 34.06
C THR A 333 37.34 23.49 32.73
N GLY A 334 36.68 23.05 31.65
CA GLY A 334 37.24 23.05 30.29
C GLY A 334 37.31 24.44 29.66
N PRO A 335 38.20 24.67 28.67
CA PRO A 335 38.36 25.96 28.00
C PRO A 335 37.20 26.29 27.04
N THR A 336 36.80 27.57 27.03
CA THR A 336 35.74 28.14 26.18
C THR A 336 36.13 28.19 24.70
N ALA A 337 35.27 27.71 23.80
CA ALA A 337 35.44 27.80 22.35
C ALA A 337 34.91 29.14 21.77
N PRO A 338 35.56 29.71 20.73
CA PRO A 338 35.14 30.96 20.08
C PRO A 338 33.92 30.80 19.16
N THR A 339 33.08 31.84 19.17
CA THR A 339 31.78 31.95 18.48
C THR A 339 31.93 32.27 16.98
N CYS A 340 31.16 31.61 16.11
CA CYS A 340 31.02 31.98 14.69
C CYS A 340 29.96 33.07 14.50
N PRO A 341 30.17 34.07 13.61
CA PRO A 341 29.22 35.15 13.37
C PRO A 341 28.04 34.74 12.49
N THR A 342 26.86 35.17 12.92
CA THR A 342 25.55 35.08 12.27
C THR A 342 25.49 35.87 10.96
N GLY A 343 24.99 35.27 9.88
CA GLY A 343 24.71 35.94 8.61
C GLY A 343 23.43 36.79 8.65
N PRO A 344 23.33 37.87 7.84
CA PRO A 344 22.24 38.83 7.91
C PRO A 344 20.92 38.32 7.30
N ALA A 345 19.82 38.76 7.92
CA ALA A 345 18.44 38.50 7.57
C ALA A 345 18.05 39.09 6.21
N ALA A 346 17.35 38.30 5.37
CA ALA A 346 16.67 38.78 4.18
C ALA A 346 15.29 39.34 4.56
N THR A 347 15.08 40.61 4.26
CA THR A 347 13.83 41.35 4.42
C THR A 347 12.88 41.06 3.27
N ALA A 348 11.69 40.52 3.59
CA ALA A 348 10.56 40.48 2.69
C ALA A 348 9.99 41.91 2.53
N ARG A 349 10.03 42.46 1.32
CA ARG A 349 9.33 43.70 0.97
C ARG A 349 7.92 43.37 0.49
N THR A 350 6.94 43.75 1.29
CA THR A 350 5.58 44.04 0.85
C THR A 350 5.57 45.38 0.11
N GLY A 351 4.95 45.45 -1.06
CA GLY A 351 4.64 46.70 -1.76
C GLY A 351 3.13 46.90 -1.80
N PRO A 352 2.61 48.12 -1.59
CA PRO A 352 1.17 48.40 -1.70
C PRO A 352 0.78 48.92 -3.10
N SER A 353 -0.46 48.59 -3.42
CA SER A 353 -1.42 49.22 -4.34
C SER A 353 -1.12 50.64 -4.87
N ARG A 354 -1.28 50.79 -6.19
CA ARG A 354 -2.00 51.92 -6.78
C ARG A 354 -2.76 51.49 -8.04
#